data_AF-D7FKD0-F1
#
_entry.id   AF-D7FKD0-F1
#
_cell.length_a   1.000
_cell.length_b   1.000
_cell.length_c   1.000
_cell.angle_alpha   90.00
_cell.angle_beta   90.00
_cell.angle_gamma   90.00
#
_symmetry.space_group_name_H-M   'P 1'
#
loop_
_entity.id
_entity.type
_entity.pdbx_description
1 polymer ?
#
loop_
_entity_poly.entity_id
_entity_poly.type
_entity_poly.pdbx_seq_one_letter_code
_entity_poly.pdbx_strand_id
1 'polypeptide(L)'
;MVVSVVAKYMQAYRQFGLRAALTKMYTVGDIKFGDLKGEDSHGNKYYENKDYPYGQHRWVEYADIHNYDSSSVTASWHPWLHHMSDHTPSAAAELPEMKPIEIAVGQHTPHNDFVAPGRVDDVNRSTWRPRGAGMGNIWQEPGEPDMYYKQPGHPQHALSDKGGRFSKQKSMETWDPKDPKGLNTKQPIRDLTEV
;
A
#
# COMPACT_ATOMS: atom_id res chain seq x y z
N MET A 1 15.10 -8.29 42.06
CA MET A 1 14.95 -8.82 40.68
C MET A 1 15.69 -10.15 40.43
N VAL A 2 16.68 -10.57 41.23
CA VAL A 2 17.36 -11.88 41.02
C VAL A 2 16.55 -13.08 41.52
N VAL A 3 15.76 -12.91 42.59
CA VAL A 3 14.95 -13.98 43.20
C VAL A 3 13.83 -14.47 42.26
N SER A 4 13.26 -13.61 41.42
CA SER A 4 12.19 -13.98 40.48
C SER A 4 12.69 -14.87 39.34
N VAL A 5 13.93 -14.68 38.89
CA VAL A 5 14.52 -15.46 37.80
C VAL A 5 14.80 -16.89 38.25
N VAL A 6 15.46 -17.07 39.40
CA VAL A 6 15.74 -18.41 39.95
C VAL A 6 14.43 -19.14 40.30
N ALA A 7 13.45 -18.44 40.88
CA ALA A 7 12.12 -19.01 41.15
C ALA A 7 11.42 -19.49 39.86
N LYS A 8 11.51 -18.73 38.77
CA LYS A 8 10.98 -19.11 37.44
C LYS A 8 11.59 -20.42 36.94
N TYR A 9 12.92 -20.56 36.99
CA TYR A 9 13.59 -21.78 36.55
C TYR A 9 13.33 -22.98 37.47
N MET A 10 13.23 -22.77 38.79
CA MET A 10 12.81 -23.82 39.72
C MET A 10 11.37 -24.28 39.47
N GLN A 11 10.46 -23.34 39.19
CA GLN A 11 9.08 -23.66 38.80
C GLN A 11 9.03 -24.42 37.47
N ALA A 12 9.85 -24.03 36.50
CA ALA A 12 9.99 -24.74 35.23
C ALA A 12 10.45 -26.18 35.41
N TYR A 13 11.47 -26.40 36.25
CA TYR A 13 11.95 -27.74 36.59
C TYR A 13 10.86 -28.59 37.25
N ARG A 14 10.06 -28.00 38.15
CA ARG A 14 8.94 -28.69 38.80
C ARG A 14 7.80 -29.06 37.85
N GLN A 15 7.49 -28.20 36.88
CA GLN A 15 6.33 -28.38 36.00
C GLN A 15 6.65 -29.21 34.75
N PHE A 16 7.78 -28.94 34.10
CA PHE A 16 8.15 -29.56 32.82
C PHE A 16 9.22 -30.65 32.97
N GLY A 17 9.98 -30.64 34.08
CA GLY A 17 11.16 -31.49 34.26
C GLY A 17 12.40 -30.91 33.57
N LEU A 18 13.57 -31.49 33.88
CA LEU A 18 14.87 -30.97 33.44
C LEU A 18 15.02 -30.93 31.92
N ARG A 19 14.67 -32.05 31.26
CA ARG A 19 14.86 -32.21 29.82
C ARG A 19 14.00 -31.24 29.02
N ALA A 20 12.70 -31.15 29.35
CA ALA A 20 11.79 -30.25 28.65
C ALA A 20 12.08 -28.77 28.94
N ALA A 21 12.46 -28.43 30.18
CA ALA A 21 12.88 -27.07 30.52
C ALA A 21 14.10 -26.63 29.70
N LEU A 22 15.10 -27.50 29.54
CA LEU A 22 16.27 -27.22 28.69
C LEU A 22 15.90 -27.12 27.20
N THR A 23 15.00 -27.98 26.70
CA THR A 23 14.54 -27.89 25.30
C THR A 23 13.79 -26.59 25.03
N LYS A 24 12.89 -26.16 25.93
CA LYS A 24 12.18 -24.88 25.81
C LYS A 24 13.15 -23.69 25.85
N MET A 25 14.15 -23.75 26.72
CA MET A 25 15.20 -22.73 26.79
C MET A 25 16.02 -22.66 25.49
N TYR A 26 16.30 -23.78 24.84
CA TYR A 26 17.05 -23.81 23.57
C TYR A 26 16.23 -23.34 22.37
N THR A 27 14.94 -23.69 22.32
CA THR A 27 14.04 -23.38 21.18
C THR A 27 13.58 -21.92 21.17
N VAL A 28 12.99 -21.46 22.28
CA VAL A 28 12.37 -20.13 22.38
C VAL A 28 13.34 -19.09 22.95
N GLY A 29 14.44 -19.54 23.56
CA GLY A 29 15.39 -18.67 24.27
C GLY A 29 14.94 -18.24 25.67
N ASP A 30 13.68 -18.52 26.04
CA ASP A 30 13.12 -18.28 27.36
C ASP A 30 12.12 -19.38 27.72
N ILE A 31 11.91 -19.60 29.02
CA ILE A 31 10.88 -20.52 29.51
C ILE A 31 9.57 -19.77 29.66
N LYS A 32 8.61 -20.09 28.81
CA LYS A 32 7.24 -19.58 28.90
C LYS A 32 6.32 -20.63 29.52
N PHE A 33 5.36 -20.16 30.32
CA PHE A 33 4.32 -20.98 30.92
C PHE A 33 2.99 -20.60 30.32
N GLY A 34 2.20 -21.58 29.86
CA GLY A 34 0.85 -21.36 29.36
C GLY A 34 0.14 -22.66 29.03
N ASP A 35 -1.14 -22.50 28.70
CA ASP A 35 -2.03 -23.61 28.39
C ASP A 35 -1.88 -24.02 26.93
N LEU A 36 -1.77 -25.33 26.69
CA LEU A 36 -1.76 -25.89 25.34
C LEU A 36 -3.16 -25.77 24.73
N LYS A 37 -3.29 -24.98 23.66
CA LYS A 37 -4.56 -24.79 22.94
C LYS A 37 -4.78 -25.81 21.85
N GLY A 38 -3.71 -26.34 21.27
CA GLY A 38 -3.79 -27.38 20.27
C GLY A 38 -2.47 -27.60 19.54
N GLU A 39 -2.52 -28.56 18.62
CA GLU A 39 -1.42 -28.97 17.76
C GLU A 39 -1.90 -28.89 16.31
N ASP A 40 -1.04 -28.47 15.38
CA ASP A 40 -1.35 -28.50 13.96
C ASP A 40 -0.94 -29.82 13.29
N SER A 41 -1.24 -29.94 12.00
CA SER A 41 -0.87 -31.11 11.18
C SER A 41 0.65 -31.30 11.03
N HIS A 42 1.44 -30.24 11.25
CA HIS A 42 2.90 -30.29 11.18
C HIS A 42 3.53 -30.62 12.54
N GLY A 43 2.72 -30.79 13.59
CA GLY A 43 3.18 -31.07 14.96
C GLY A 43 3.58 -29.82 15.76
N ASN A 44 3.31 -28.62 15.25
CA ASN A 44 3.57 -27.39 15.98
C ASN A 44 2.52 -27.21 17.08
N LYS A 45 2.98 -26.81 18.27
CA LYS A 45 2.15 -26.70 19.47
C LYS A 45 1.90 -25.24 19.81
N TYR A 46 0.63 -24.89 20.02
CA TYR A 46 0.19 -23.51 20.23
C TYR A 46 -0.22 -23.30 21.67
N TYR A 47 0.31 -22.26 22.31
CA TYR A 47 0.12 -21.97 23.73
C TYR A 47 -0.41 -20.56 23.96
N GLU A 48 -1.21 -20.41 25.02
CA GLU A 48 -1.71 -19.10 25.45
C GLU A 48 -1.52 -18.89 26.96
N ASN A 49 -1.14 -17.69 27.37
CA ASN A 49 -1.17 -17.23 28.74
C ASN A 49 -1.55 -15.75 28.84
N LYS A 50 -2.75 -15.45 29.34
CA LYS A 50 -3.31 -14.10 29.47
C LYS A 50 -2.61 -13.22 30.53
N ASP A 51 -1.78 -13.80 31.39
CA ASP A 51 -0.99 -13.04 32.36
C ASP A 51 0.23 -12.36 31.71
N TYR A 52 0.60 -12.78 30.49
CA TYR A 52 1.67 -12.16 29.73
C TYR A 52 1.20 -10.91 28.97
N PRO A 53 2.13 -9.97 28.69
CA PRO A 53 1.79 -8.75 27.97
C PRO A 53 1.24 -9.06 26.57
N TYR A 54 0.44 -8.13 26.06
CA TYR A 54 -0.11 -8.18 24.71
C TYR A 54 1.02 -8.39 23.68
N GLY A 55 0.79 -9.28 22.71
CA GLY A 55 1.78 -9.72 21.72
C GLY A 55 2.74 -10.83 22.17
N GLN A 56 2.86 -11.13 23.47
CA GLN A 56 3.67 -12.26 23.97
C GLN A 56 2.86 -13.39 24.61
N HIS A 57 1.56 -13.14 24.86
CA HIS A 57 0.65 -14.10 25.47
C HIS A 57 0.30 -15.30 24.59
N ARG A 58 0.46 -15.22 23.26
CA ARG A 58 0.33 -16.36 22.35
C ARG A 58 1.70 -16.68 21.74
N TRP A 59 2.05 -17.95 21.66
CA TRP A 59 3.26 -18.39 20.96
C TRP A 59 3.10 -19.81 20.44
N VAL A 60 4.00 -20.16 19.52
CA VAL A 60 4.11 -21.49 18.92
C VAL A 60 5.45 -22.12 19.31
N GLU A 61 5.43 -23.41 19.60
CA GLU A 61 6.62 -24.26 19.68
C GLU A 61 6.61 -25.16 18.46
N TYR A 62 7.59 -24.95 17.57
CA TYR A 62 7.70 -25.71 16.33
C TYR A 62 8.11 -27.16 16.59
N ALA A 63 7.65 -28.07 15.74
CA ALA A 63 8.04 -29.48 15.81
C ALA A 63 9.52 -29.69 15.48
N ASP A 64 10.03 -28.98 14.48
CA ASP A 64 11.46 -28.96 14.14
C ASP A 64 12.16 -27.86 14.93
N ILE A 65 13.10 -28.28 15.78
CA ILE A 65 13.89 -27.40 16.64
C ILE A 65 15.04 -26.75 15.87
N HIS A 66 15.60 -27.43 14.89
CA HIS A 66 16.84 -27.02 14.21
C HIS A 66 16.59 -26.19 12.96
N ASN A 67 15.44 -26.37 12.32
CA ASN A 67 15.11 -25.70 11.07
C ASN A 67 13.68 -25.15 11.09
N TYR A 68 13.33 -24.40 12.13
CA TYR A 68 12.02 -23.77 12.24
C TYR A 68 11.90 -22.58 11.28
N ASP A 69 10.73 -22.44 10.66
CA ASP A 69 10.36 -21.29 9.84
C ASP A 69 8.98 -20.78 10.24
N SER A 70 8.83 -19.46 10.28
CA SER A 70 7.57 -18.74 10.45
C SER A 70 6.49 -19.15 9.45
N SER A 71 6.87 -19.55 8.22
CA SER A 71 5.93 -19.99 7.19
C SER A 71 5.32 -21.38 7.46
N SER A 72 5.89 -22.15 8.39
CA SER A 72 5.41 -23.50 8.73
C SER A 72 4.11 -23.52 9.55
N VAL A 73 3.69 -22.36 10.06
CA VAL A 73 2.41 -22.18 10.75
C VAL A 73 1.28 -22.39 9.75
N THR A 74 0.36 -23.33 10.04
CA THR A 74 -0.76 -23.58 9.13
C THR A 74 -1.72 -22.40 9.05
N ALA A 75 -2.41 -22.27 7.90
CA ALA A 75 -3.38 -21.20 7.66
C ALA A 75 -4.52 -21.16 8.70
N SER A 76 -4.85 -22.31 9.31
CA SER A 76 -5.87 -22.36 10.38
C SER A 76 -5.42 -21.65 11.66
N TRP A 77 -4.15 -21.82 12.05
CA TRP A 77 -3.60 -21.25 13.28
C TRP A 77 -3.03 -19.83 13.11
N HIS A 78 -2.72 -19.43 11.88
CA HIS A 78 -2.15 -18.12 11.58
C HIS A 78 -3.02 -16.94 12.07
N PRO A 79 -4.34 -16.88 11.82
CA PRO A 79 -5.20 -15.80 12.34
C PRO A 79 -5.21 -15.72 13.87
N TRP A 80 -5.21 -16.87 14.55
CA TRP A 80 -5.22 -16.93 16.00
C TRP A 80 -3.89 -16.44 16.60
N LEU A 81 -2.77 -16.87 16.02
CA LEU A 81 -1.43 -16.45 16.44
C LEU A 81 -1.21 -14.94 16.25
N HIS A 82 -1.74 -14.37 15.17
CA HIS A 82 -1.59 -12.94 14.83
C HIS A 82 -2.72 -12.04 15.36
N HIS A 83 -3.53 -12.51 16.30
CA HIS A 83 -4.65 -11.74 16.89
C HIS A 83 -5.69 -11.23 15.88
N MET A 84 -5.82 -11.89 14.72
CA MET A 84 -6.89 -11.60 13.76
C MET A 84 -8.22 -12.23 14.19
N SER A 85 -8.15 -13.37 14.89
CA SER A 85 -9.31 -14.07 15.45
C SER A 85 -8.97 -14.58 16.85
N ASP A 86 -9.96 -14.60 17.73
CA ASP A 86 -9.83 -15.19 19.07
C ASP A 86 -10.15 -16.69 19.09
N HIS A 87 -10.70 -17.22 18.00
CA HIS A 87 -11.06 -18.62 17.89
C HIS A 87 -9.85 -19.44 17.48
N THR A 88 -9.60 -20.54 18.21
CA THR A 88 -8.67 -21.58 17.76
C THR A 88 -9.30 -22.37 16.62
N PRO A 89 -8.54 -23.10 15.80
CA PRO A 89 -9.10 -23.92 14.71
C PRO A 89 -10.16 -24.92 15.18
N SER A 90 -10.00 -25.46 16.40
CA SER A 90 -10.99 -26.35 17.01
C SER A 90 -12.30 -25.60 17.32
N ALA A 91 -12.21 -24.39 17.86
CA ALA A 91 -13.37 -23.55 18.15
C ALA A 91 -13.96 -22.89 16.88
N ALA A 92 -13.18 -22.74 15.82
CA ALA A 92 -13.61 -22.12 14.57
C ALA A 92 -14.67 -22.97 13.83
N ALA A 93 -14.71 -24.29 14.08
CA ALA A 93 -15.77 -25.15 13.58
C ALA A 93 -17.17 -24.76 14.10
N GLU A 94 -17.23 -24.04 15.23
CA GLU A 94 -18.49 -23.56 15.83
C GLU A 94 -18.86 -22.16 15.35
N LEU A 95 -18.06 -21.52 14.49
CA LEU A 95 -18.35 -20.18 14.01
C LEU A 95 -19.64 -20.19 13.18
N PRO A 96 -20.55 -19.22 13.41
CA PRO A 96 -21.71 -19.07 12.56
C PRO A 96 -21.23 -18.83 11.13
N GLU A 97 -21.75 -19.64 10.20
CA GLU A 97 -21.47 -19.51 8.78
C GLU A 97 -21.68 -18.05 8.37
N MET A 98 -20.60 -17.38 7.91
CA MET A 98 -20.69 -16.02 7.42
C MET A 98 -21.49 -16.03 6.14
N LYS A 99 -22.81 -15.84 6.26
CA LYS A 99 -23.69 -15.73 5.11
C LYS A 99 -23.28 -14.47 4.35
N PRO A 100 -23.01 -14.55 3.04
CA PRO A 100 -22.75 -13.36 2.24
C PRO A 100 -23.96 -12.45 2.39
N ILE A 101 -23.72 -11.24 2.89
CA ILE A 101 -24.75 -10.20 2.93
C ILE A 101 -24.82 -9.65 1.51
N GLU A 102 -26.00 -9.66 0.90
CA GLU A 102 -26.20 -8.97 -0.37
C GLU A 102 -26.07 -7.46 -0.14
N ILE A 103 -24.91 -6.89 -0.50
CA ILE A 103 -24.60 -5.47 -0.29
C ILE A 103 -25.32 -4.59 -1.31
N ALA A 104 -25.65 -5.13 -2.49
CA ALA A 104 -26.36 -4.43 -3.56
C ALA A 104 -27.40 -5.34 -4.19
N VAL A 105 -28.66 -4.87 -4.19
CA VAL A 105 -29.82 -5.55 -4.80
C VAL A 105 -29.88 -5.31 -6.32
N GLY A 106 -29.08 -4.38 -6.84
CA GLY A 106 -29.02 -4.06 -8.26
C GLY A 106 -27.93 -3.05 -8.60
N GLN A 107 -27.55 -3.02 -9.87
CA GLN A 107 -26.58 -2.08 -10.42
C GLN A 107 -27.33 -0.89 -11.04
N HIS A 108 -27.00 0.35 -10.64
CA HIS A 108 -27.57 1.56 -11.25
C HIS A 108 -26.96 1.89 -12.62
N THR A 109 -25.93 1.14 -13.05
CA THR A 109 -25.38 1.31 -14.39
C THR A 109 -26.27 0.57 -15.39
N PRO A 110 -26.42 1.09 -16.63
CA PRO A 110 -27.27 0.48 -17.66
C PRO A 110 -26.67 -0.81 -18.26
N HIS A 111 -25.72 -1.45 -17.58
CA HIS A 111 -24.96 -2.59 -18.08
C HIS A 111 -25.06 -3.73 -17.08
N ASN A 112 -25.46 -4.92 -17.56
CA ASN A 112 -25.63 -6.12 -16.73
C ASN A 112 -24.30 -6.74 -16.30
N ASP A 113 -23.23 -6.54 -17.08
CA ASP A 113 -21.89 -7.04 -16.78
C ASP A 113 -20.94 -5.87 -16.53
N PHE A 114 -19.96 -6.05 -15.65
CA PHE A 114 -18.88 -5.08 -15.39
C PHE A 114 -17.99 -4.80 -16.61
N VAL A 115 -18.28 -5.42 -17.75
CA VAL A 115 -17.61 -5.22 -19.03
C VAL A 115 -18.62 -4.56 -19.97
N ALA A 116 -18.46 -3.26 -20.19
CA ALA A 116 -19.22 -2.56 -21.23
C ALA A 116 -18.97 -3.21 -22.60
N PRO A 117 -19.95 -3.22 -23.53
CA PRO A 117 -19.71 -3.69 -24.89
C PRO A 117 -18.54 -2.89 -25.47
N GLY A 118 -17.51 -3.63 -25.90
CA GLY A 118 -16.19 -3.17 -26.31
C GLY A 118 -16.09 -1.69 -26.56
N ARG A 119 -15.60 -0.95 -25.56
CA ARG A 119 -15.07 0.39 -25.81
C ARG A 119 -13.94 0.20 -26.82
N VAL A 120 -14.03 0.84 -27.98
CA VAL A 120 -12.87 1.01 -28.86
C VAL A 120 -11.75 1.47 -27.95
N ASP A 121 -10.65 0.70 -27.86
CA ASP A 121 -9.58 0.97 -26.92
C ASP A 121 -9.32 2.47 -26.89
N ASP A 122 -9.61 3.09 -25.74
CA ASP A 122 -9.29 4.49 -25.51
C ASP A 122 -7.77 4.56 -25.52
N VAL A 123 -7.20 4.69 -26.71
CA VAL A 123 -5.77 4.77 -26.92
C VAL A 123 -5.26 5.90 -26.04
N ASN A 124 -4.25 5.58 -25.24
CA ASN A 124 -3.69 6.53 -24.27
C ASN A 124 -3.47 7.87 -24.97
N ARG A 125 -4.16 8.91 -24.48
CA ARG A 125 -4.13 10.24 -25.09
C ARG A 125 -2.71 10.79 -25.26
N SER A 126 -1.76 10.40 -24.41
CA SER A 126 -0.35 10.78 -24.60
C SER A 126 0.27 10.31 -25.92
N THR A 127 -0.22 9.21 -26.52
CA THR A 127 0.28 8.67 -27.80
C THR A 127 -0.09 9.52 -29.01
N TRP A 128 -1.07 10.41 -28.87
CA TRP A 128 -1.46 11.40 -29.89
C TRP A 128 -0.60 12.67 -29.83
N ARG A 129 0.35 12.77 -28.90
CA ARG A 129 1.28 13.92 -28.87
C ARG A 129 2.34 13.72 -29.95
N PRO A 130 2.55 14.69 -30.84
CA PRO A 130 3.61 14.58 -31.83
C PRO A 130 4.98 14.59 -31.15
N ARG A 131 5.92 13.81 -31.68
CA ARG A 131 7.30 13.74 -31.19
C ARG A 131 8.19 14.88 -31.71
N GLY A 132 7.70 15.66 -32.67
CA GLY A 132 8.36 16.82 -33.24
C GLY A 132 7.37 17.73 -33.96
N ALA A 133 7.72 19.01 -34.15
CA ALA A 133 6.83 19.97 -34.80
C ALA A 133 6.58 19.57 -36.27
N GLY A 134 5.31 19.40 -36.65
CA GLY A 134 4.93 18.98 -38.01
C GLY A 134 5.32 17.54 -38.36
N MET A 135 5.96 16.82 -37.44
CA MET A 135 6.26 15.40 -37.57
C MET A 135 5.05 14.64 -37.04
N GLY A 136 4.33 13.97 -37.94
CA GLY A 136 3.18 13.16 -37.59
C GLY A 136 3.49 12.10 -36.52
N ASN A 137 2.46 11.39 -36.08
CA ASN A 137 2.59 10.27 -35.17
C ASN A 137 1.85 9.05 -35.74
N ILE A 138 1.75 7.97 -34.96
CA ILE A 138 1.10 6.73 -35.39
C ILE A 138 -0.38 6.95 -35.76
N TRP A 139 -0.97 8.04 -35.27
CA TRP A 139 -2.38 8.38 -35.37
C TRP A 139 -2.68 9.71 -36.06
N GLN A 140 -1.66 10.46 -36.50
CA GLN A 140 -1.80 11.80 -37.09
C GLN A 140 -0.77 11.99 -38.21
N GLU A 141 -1.22 12.49 -39.36
CA GLU A 141 -0.35 12.68 -40.52
C GLU A 141 0.56 13.91 -40.35
N PRO A 142 1.75 13.93 -41.00
CA PRO A 142 2.63 15.10 -40.98
C PRO A 142 1.93 16.36 -41.52
N GLY A 143 1.88 17.42 -40.72
CA GLY A 143 1.29 18.72 -41.10
C GLY A 143 -0.17 18.92 -40.68
N GLU A 144 -0.85 17.90 -40.17
CA GLU A 144 -2.19 18.04 -39.60
C GLU A 144 -2.14 18.84 -38.28
N PRO A 145 -3.10 19.75 -38.00
CA PRO A 145 -3.11 20.52 -36.75
C PRO A 145 -3.29 19.61 -35.53
N ASP A 146 -2.43 19.74 -34.51
CA ASP A 146 -2.53 18.97 -33.27
C ASP A 146 -3.93 19.06 -32.63
N MET A 147 -4.46 17.91 -32.20
CA MET A 147 -5.73 17.85 -31.44
C MET A 147 -5.63 18.39 -30.01
N TYR A 148 -4.42 18.60 -29.48
CA TYR A 148 -4.24 19.11 -28.13
C TYR A 148 -4.31 20.62 -28.11
N TYR A 149 -5.01 21.14 -27.09
CA TYR A 149 -4.96 22.55 -26.77
C TYR A 149 -3.51 22.97 -26.51
N LYS A 150 -2.97 23.79 -27.40
CA LYS A 150 -1.74 24.54 -27.18
C LYS A 150 -2.13 25.88 -26.56
N GLN A 151 -1.32 26.40 -25.66
CA GLN A 151 -1.59 27.71 -25.08
C GLN A 151 -1.52 28.79 -26.18
N PRO A 152 -2.49 29.72 -26.25
CA PRO A 152 -2.41 30.88 -27.13
C PRO A 152 -1.13 31.69 -26.85
N GLY A 153 -0.34 31.96 -27.90
CA GLY A 153 1.00 32.56 -27.79
C GLY A 153 2.14 31.56 -27.68
N HIS A 154 1.89 30.25 -27.75
CA HIS A 154 2.94 29.26 -28.01
C HIS A 154 3.40 29.38 -29.49
N PRO A 155 4.71 29.28 -29.81
CA PRO A 155 5.21 29.45 -31.18
C PRO A 155 4.57 28.50 -32.21
N GLN A 156 4.11 27.34 -31.74
CA GLN A 156 3.46 26.31 -32.56
C GLN A 156 1.91 26.35 -32.48
N HIS A 157 1.32 27.41 -31.93
CA HIS A 157 -0.12 27.60 -31.88
C HIS A 157 -0.62 28.15 -33.22
N ALA A 158 -1.72 27.64 -33.77
CA ALA A 158 -2.26 28.06 -35.08
C ALA A 158 -2.64 29.56 -35.17
N LEU A 159 -2.79 30.23 -34.02
CA LEU A 159 -3.04 31.67 -33.91
C LEU A 159 -1.77 32.51 -33.62
N SER A 160 -0.59 31.89 -33.56
CA SER A 160 0.67 32.60 -33.31
C SER A 160 1.00 33.57 -34.44
N ASP A 161 0.83 33.15 -35.70
CA ASP A 161 1.22 33.94 -36.88
C ASP A 161 0.11 34.83 -37.44
N LYS A 162 -1.10 34.77 -36.86
CA LYS A 162 -2.30 35.45 -37.40
C LYS A 162 -2.55 36.85 -36.84
N GLY A 163 -1.61 37.41 -36.07
CA GLY A 163 -1.76 38.73 -35.44
C GLY A 163 -2.81 38.75 -34.32
N GLY A 164 -2.75 39.77 -33.46
CA GLY A 164 -3.71 39.97 -32.35
C GLY A 164 -3.13 39.70 -30.96
N ARG A 165 -4.01 39.55 -29.95
CA ARG A 165 -3.63 39.47 -28.52
C ARG A 165 -2.63 38.34 -28.19
N PHE A 166 -2.56 37.33 -29.05
CA PHE A 166 -1.78 36.10 -28.86
C PHE A 166 -0.66 35.91 -29.90
N SER A 167 -0.30 36.95 -30.66
CA SER A 167 0.73 36.87 -31.70
C SER A 167 2.17 36.93 -31.18
N LYS A 168 2.36 37.34 -29.92
CA LYS A 168 3.67 37.40 -29.27
C LYS A 168 3.85 36.17 -28.38
N GLN A 169 5.06 35.61 -28.38
CA GLN A 169 5.42 34.56 -27.44
C GLN A 169 5.15 35.04 -26.02
N LYS A 170 4.43 34.24 -25.23
CA LYS A 170 4.21 34.54 -23.81
C LYS A 170 5.51 34.22 -23.05
N SER A 171 6.49 35.10 -23.14
CA SER A 171 7.73 35.04 -22.36
C SER A 171 7.67 36.06 -21.21
N MET A 172 8.55 35.92 -20.22
CA MET A 172 8.93 37.07 -19.41
C MET A 172 9.45 38.15 -20.36
N GLU A 173 8.93 39.37 -20.24
CA GLU A 173 9.52 40.53 -20.91
C GLU A 173 10.93 40.70 -20.32
N THR A 174 11.96 40.74 -21.16
CA THR A 174 13.35 40.90 -20.70
C THR A 174 13.50 42.25 -20.04
N TRP A 175 14.04 42.28 -18.81
CA TRP A 175 14.23 43.50 -18.03
C TRP A 175 15.04 44.54 -18.83
N ASP A 176 14.44 45.72 -19.05
CA ASP A 176 15.09 46.84 -19.73
C ASP A 176 15.72 47.78 -18.68
N PRO A 177 17.05 48.01 -18.71
CA PRO A 177 17.70 48.93 -17.77
C PRO A 177 17.19 50.38 -17.87
N LYS A 178 16.49 50.76 -18.94
CA LYS A 178 15.88 52.09 -19.10
C LYS A 178 14.49 52.21 -18.45
N ASP A 179 13.81 51.08 -18.20
CA ASP A 179 12.56 51.00 -17.42
C ASP A 179 12.73 49.97 -16.30
N PRO A 180 13.53 50.29 -15.26
CA PRO A 180 13.95 49.31 -14.25
C PRO A 180 12.80 48.78 -13.39
N LYS A 181 11.67 49.50 -13.34
CA LYS A 181 10.43 49.08 -12.64
C LYS A 181 9.44 48.36 -13.55
N GLY A 182 9.69 48.34 -14.87
CA GLY A 182 8.83 47.70 -15.85
C GLY A 182 7.42 48.29 -15.89
N LEU A 183 7.24 49.59 -15.64
CA LEU A 183 5.91 50.20 -15.51
C LEU A 183 5.11 50.14 -16.82
N ASN A 184 5.80 50.09 -17.98
CA ASN A 184 5.17 49.96 -19.29
C ASN A 184 5.06 48.51 -19.79
N THR A 185 5.44 47.53 -18.96
CA THR A 185 5.36 46.10 -19.28
C THR A 185 4.00 45.53 -18.88
N LYS A 186 3.60 44.39 -19.47
CA LYS A 186 2.34 43.72 -19.08
C LYS A 186 2.37 43.17 -17.64
N GLN A 187 3.55 43.07 -17.02
CA GLN A 187 3.73 42.60 -15.65
C GLN A 187 4.71 43.53 -14.92
N PRO A 188 4.25 44.71 -14.45
CA PRO A 188 5.10 45.61 -13.70
C PRO A 188 5.63 44.91 -12.43
N ILE A 189 6.89 45.18 -12.10
CA ILE A 189 7.53 44.59 -10.92
C ILE A 189 6.83 45.17 -9.69
N ARG A 190 6.16 44.31 -8.90
CA ARG A 190 5.51 44.71 -7.66
C ARG A 190 6.56 45.01 -6.59
N ASP A 191 6.36 46.09 -5.84
CA ASP A 191 7.23 46.43 -4.72
C ASP A 191 7.03 45.39 -3.60
N LEU A 192 8.14 44.91 -3.03
CA LEU A 192 8.17 43.82 -2.02
C LEU A 192 7.44 44.17 -0.71
N THR A 193 7.02 45.43 -0.55
CA THR A 193 6.27 45.94 0.61
C THR A 193 4.76 45.83 0.45
N GLU A 194 4.26 45.54 -0.76
CA GLU A 194 2.84 45.36 -1.03
C GLU A 194 2.49 43.87 -0.94
N VAL A 195 1.87 43.47 0.19
CA VAL A 195 1.23 42.16 0.39
C VAL A 195 -0.22 42.22 -0.04
#